data_AF-A0A8J6NGI6-F1
#
_entry.id   AF-A0A8J6NGI6-F1
#
_cell.length_a   1.000
_cell.length_b   1.000
_cell.length_c   1.000
_cell.angle_alpha   90.00
_cell.angle_beta   90.00
_cell.angle_gamma   90.00
#
_symmetry.space_group_name_H-M   'P 1'
#
loop_
_entity.id
_entity.type
_entity.pdbx_description
1 polymer ?
#
loop_
_entity_poly.entity_id
_entity_poly.type
_entity_poly.pdbx_seq_one_letter_code
_entity_poly.pdbx_strand_id
1 'polypeptide(L)' 'MKLWITPTGDKWICDECQKDFEKEIAEEGWRIAFEENNDAMLRCVVCKHGDVEIFD' A
#
# COMPACT_ATOMS: atom_id res chain seq x y z
N MET A 1 -6.40 -4.25 5.16
CA MET A 1 -5.61 -4.62 3.96
C MET A 1 -4.14 -4.36 4.26
N LYS A 2 -3.20 -5.21 3.81
CA LYS A 2 -1.78 -4.91 4.01
C LYS A 2 -1.31 -3.90 2.96
N LEU A 3 -0.80 -2.75 3.42
CA LEU A 3 -0.23 -1.73 2.55
C LEU A 3 1.29 -1.75 2.65
N TRP A 4 1.95 -1.79 1.50
CA TRP A 4 3.39 -1.60 1.37
C TRP A 4 3.67 -0.14 1.05
N ILE A 5 4.56 0.47 1.81
CA ILE A 5 4.92 1.88 1.70
C ILE A 5 6.39 2.02 1.27
N THR A 6 6.64 2.98 0.39
CA THR A 6 8.01 3.40 0.03
C THR A 6 8.79 3.86 1.26
N PRO A 7 10.14 3.81 1.23
CA PRO A 7 10.97 4.36 2.30
C PRO A 7 10.69 5.84 2.59
N THR A 8 10.37 6.60 1.55
CA THR A 8 10.00 8.01 1.58
C THR A 8 8.61 8.28 2.14
N GLY A 9 7.73 7.27 2.16
CA GLY A 9 6.37 7.41 2.67
C GLY A 9 5.37 8.08 1.71
N ASP A 10 5.74 8.27 0.45
CA ASP A 10 4.95 8.98 -0.55
C ASP A 10 3.99 8.08 -1.34
N LYS A 11 4.26 6.76 -1.41
CA LYS A 11 3.44 5.81 -2.16
C LYS A 11 3.10 4.59 -1.31
N TRP A 12 1.94 4.03 -1.62
CA TRP A 12 1.34 2.88 -0.94
C TRP A 12 0.80 1.93 -1.99
N ILE A 13 1.04 0.63 -1.85
CA ILE A 13 0.43 -0.40 -2.70
C ILE A 13 -0.21 -1.49 -1.84
N CYS A 14 -1.32 -2.07 -2.31
CA CYS A 14 -1.94 -3.22 -1.65
C CYS A 14 -1.15 -4.50 -1.88
N ASP A 15 -1.47 -5.53 -1.12
CA ASP A 15 -0.91 -6.88 -1.26
C ASP A 15 -1.21 -7.54 -2.61
N GLU A 16 -2.33 -7.20 -3.25
CA GLU A 16 -2.63 -7.67 -4.60
C GLU A 16 -1.64 -7.11 -5.63
N CYS A 17 -1.45 -5.78 -5.63
CA CYS A 17 -0.54 -5.11 -6.55
C CYS A 17 0.93 -5.36 -6.17
N GLN A 18 1.25 -5.64 -4.91
CA GLN A 18 2.61 -5.89 -4.47
C GLN A 18 3.32 -7.00 -5.26
N LYS A 19 2.57 -8.02 -5.72
CA LYS A 19 3.13 -9.13 -6.50
C LYS A 19 3.85 -8.68 -7.77
N ASP A 20 3.36 -7.61 -8.41
CA ASP A 20 3.97 -7.05 -9.61
C ASP A 20 5.18 -6.15 -9.30
N PHE A 21 5.35 -5.77 -8.03
CA PHE A 21 6.36 -4.82 -7.54
C PHE A 21 7.37 -5.48 -6.58
N GLU A 22 7.38 -6.82 -6.47
CA GLU A 22 8.25 -7.57 -5.55
C GLU A 22 9.73 -7.18 -5.68
N LYS A 23 10.19 -7.01 -6.92
CA LYS A 23 11.57 -6.61 -7.20
C LYS A 23 11.87 -5.20 -6.70
N GLU A 24 11.01 -4.22 -7.00
CA GLU A 24 11.18 -2.83 -6.55
C GLU A 24 11.11 -2.73 -5.03
N ILE A 25 10.20 -3.47 -4.39
CA ILE A 25 10.07 -3.53 -2.94
C ILE A 25 11.35 -4.05 -2.28
N ALA A 26 11.95 -5.09 -2.85
CA ALA A 26 13.19 -5.65 -2.34
C ALA A 26 14.40 -4.75 -2.59
N GLU A 27 14.49 -4.14 -3.78
CA GLU A 27 15.61 -3.28 -4.18
C GLU A 27 15.59 -1.91 -3.49
N GLU A 28 14.41 -1.30 -3.35
CA GLU A 28 14.24 0.02 -2.74
C GLU A 28 13.96 -0.06 -1.24
N GLY A 29 13.68 -1.24 -0.69
CA GLY A 29 13.49 -1.44 0.75
C GLY A 29 12.15 -0.94 1.27
N TRP A 30 11.07 -1.21 0.53
CA TRP A 30 9.72 -0.86 0.97
C TRP A 30 9.35 -1.67 2.22
N ARG A 31 8.49 -1.09 3.06
CA ARG A 31 8.07 -1.69 4.32
C ARG A 31 6.55 -1.82 4.38
N ILE A 32 6.06 -2.67 5.27
CA ILE A 32 4.63 -2.75 5.53
C ILE A 32 4.26 -1.55 6.41
N ALA A 33 3.29 -0.74 5.96
CA ALA A 33 2.65 0.25 6.80
C ALA A 33 1.92 -0.50 7.92
N PHE A 34 2.30 -0.26 9.17
CA PHE A 34 1.78 -0.97 10.35
C PHE A 34 0.25 -1.07 10.34
N GLU A 35 -0.28 -2.18 10.87
CA GLU A 35 -1.71 -2.52 10.93
C GLU A 35 -2.59 -1.48 11.65
N GLU A 36 -2.00 -0.49 12.34
CA GLU A 36 -2.72 0.61 12.99
C GLU A 36 -3.15 1.73 12.03
N ASN A 37 -2.61 1.78 10.79
CA ASN A 37 -3.00 2.76 9.79
C ASN A 37 -4.23 2.30 8.99
N ASN A 38 -5.36 2.11 9.69
CA ASN A 38 -6.71 2.13 9.10
C ASN A 38 -7.09 3.55 8.66
N ASP A 39 -6.18 4.24 7.97
CA ASP A 39 -6.46 5.57 7.45
C ASP A 39 -7.34 5.40 6.22
N ALA A 40 -8.60 5.78 6.38
CA ALA A 40 -9.64 5.69 5.37
C ALA A 40 -9.32 6.46 4.08
N MET A 41 -8.26 7.27 4.07
CA MET A 41 -7.79 8.01 2.90
C MET A 41 -6.64 7.32 2.14
N LEU A 42 -6.00 6.30 2.71
CA LEU A 42 -4.93 5.59 2.00
C LEU A 42 -5.52 4.76 0.85
N ARG A 43 -4.91 4.92 -0.33
CA ARG A 43 -5.29 4.25 -1.58
C ARG A 43 -4.04 3.68 -2.23
N CYS A 44 -4.13 2.44 -2.72
CA CYS A 44 -3.09 1.86 -3.57
C CYS A 44 -2.85 2.77 -4.78
N VAL A 45 -1.59 3.14 -5.04
CA VAL A 45 -1.28 4.02 -6.17
C VAL A 45 -1.55 3.37 -7.52
N VAL A 46 -1.58 2.03 -7.57
CA VAL A 46 -1.81 1.22 -8.78
C VAL A 46 -3.31 1.02 -9.04
N CYS A 47 -4.02 0.29 -8.18
CA CYS A 47 -5.43 -0.04 -8.41
C CYS A 47 -6.42 0.99 -7.83
N LYS A 48 -5.94 1.99 -7.07
CA LYS A 48 -6.76 2.99 -6.37
C LYS A 48 -7.74 2.43 -5.35
N HIS A 49 -7.67 1.14 -5.02
CA HIS A 49 -8.46 0.57 -3.92
C HIS A 49 -7.90 1.05 -2.57
N GLY A 50 -8.83 1.39 -1.68
CA GLY A 50 -8.54 1.75 -0.29
C GLY A 50 -8.91 0.64 0.67
N ASP A 51 -8.52 0.81 1.92
CA ASP A 51 -8.84 -0.15 2.99
C ASP A 51 -10.26 -0.02 3.53
N VAL A 52 -11.04 0.91 2.98
CA VAL A 52 -12.40 1.19 3.42
C VAL A 52 -13.29 1.18 2.19
N GLU A 53 -14.21 0.20 2.15
CA GLU A 53 -15.38 0.28 1.29
C GLU A 53 -16.19 1.49 1.75
N ILE A 54 -16.18 2.57 0.95
CA ILE A 54 -17.12 3.67 1.15
C ILE A 54 -18.47 3.14 0.66
N PHE A 55 -19.31 2.70 1.60
CA PHE A 55 -20.72 2.51 1.33
C PHE A 55 -21.34 3.89 1.10
N ASP A 56 -21.86 4.11 -0.11
CA ASP A 56 -22.65 5.29 -0.50
C ASP A 56 -23.99 5.34 0.27
#